data_AF-A0A9K3L8T9-F1
#
_entry.id   AF-A0A9K3L8T9-F1
#
_cell.length_a   1.000
_cell.length_b   1.000
_cell.length_c   1.000
_cell.angle_alpha   90.00
_cell.angle_beta   90.00
_cell.angle_gamma   90.00
#
_symmetry.space_group_name_H-M   'P 1'
#
loop_
_entity.id
_entity.type
_entity.pdbx_description
1 polymer ?
#
loop_
_entity_poly.entity_id
_entity_poly.type
_entity_poly.pdbx_seq_one_letter_code
_entity_poly.pdbx_strand_id
1 'polypeptide(L)'
;MMDPFECFDDDDDDDDDVIDCNNDLGDNDSNSKTTSTCVVRDDLCGVLAFHAGTEAALLQYVQSKMIPPPPPPAAAAAAAKLSTTCSSHLPEQQQQLPQQQLMMSTIRQAKTLLYHVDDFCLSRHWMMHIGTEKGTSLRPFLLDCFDTYQQKQQQQNIDGNKVSRPFQMLELGTYCGYSAIFLVKTLLEECLQRQQQQAGSDKDTGMTTTTVFRLTTVDVVEQHVKIAREMIRLAGVESYIDLVLLTQEDDDGDHNESNNNHISLSSHPSVKDHYEFVFLDHDKSLYLSDLQALERTHRIRRGTYVAADNVIFAQIDEYRQYLQRLASHQVVTTRLEE
;
A
#
# COMPACT_ATOMS: atom_id res chain seq x y z
N MET A 1 3.72 39.53 -2.75
CA MET A 1 3.06 38.22 -2.64
C MET A 1 4.21 37.24 -2.71
N MET A 2 4.60 36.66 -1.59
CA MET A 2 5.74 35.73 -1.51
C MET A 2 5.37 34.44 -2.24
N ASP A 3 6.31 33.90 -2.99
CA ASP A 3 6.19 32.59 -3.62
C ASP A 3 6.12 31.52 -2.51
N PRO A 4 5.03 30.72 -2.42
CA PRO A 4 4.89 29.72 -1.37
C PRO A 4 5.86 28.52 -1.52
N PHE A 5 6.71 28.49 -2.55
CA PHE A 5 7.71 27.44 -2.79
C PHE A 5 9.15 27.88 -2.56
N GLU A 6 9.40 29.13 -2.14
CA GLU A 6 10.74 29.71 -1.87
C GLU A 6 11.49 29.01 -0.72
N CYS A 7 10.89 28.02 -0.06
CA CYS A 7 11.53 27.16 0.93
C CYS A 7 12.30 25.96 0.34
N PHE A 8 12.29 25.81 -1.00
CA PHE A 8 12.86 24.66 -1.70
C PHE A 8 14.01 24.99 -2.66
N ASP A 9 14.42 26.27 -2.74
CA ASP A 9 15.53 26.70 -3.58
C ASP A 9 16.79 26.86 -2.71
N ASP A 10 17.64 25.83 -2.70
CA ASP A 10 19.08 26.03 -2.50
C ASP A 10 19.70 26.28 -3.89
N ASP A 11 20.50 27.34 -3.96
CA ASP A 11 21.13 27.97 -5.13
C ASP A 11 21.75 26.99 -6.16
N ASP A 12 21.45 27.20 -7.45
CA ASP A 12 22.44 27.50 -8.49
C ASP A 12 21.77 27.71 -9.88
N ASP A 13 22.37 28.62 -10.65
CA ASP A 13 21.83 29.33 -11.80
C ASP A 13 21.58 28.51 -13.10
N ASP A 14 20.65 29.06 -13.91
CA ASP A 14 20.78 29.38 -15.35
C ASP A 14 19.75 28.78 -16.35
N ASP A 15 19.09 29.76 -16.97
CA ASP A 15 18.59 29.89 -18.35
C ASP A 15 17.23 29.31 -18.81
N ASP A 16 16.44 30.29 -19.26
CA ASP A 16 15.15 30.28 -19.93
C ASP A 16 15.12 29.42 -21.21
N ASP A 17 13.97 28.77 -21.48
CA ASP A 17 13.41 28.74 -22.83
C ASP A 17 11.88 28.53 -22.81
N VAL A 18 11.18 29.58 -23.24
CA VAL A 18 9.72 29.66 -23.39
C VAL A 18 9.31 28.93 -24.67
N ILE A 19 8.48 27.89 -24.57
CA ILE A 19 7.81 27.27 -25.73
C ILE A 19 6.32 27.64 -25.73
N ASP A 20 5.94 28.38 -26.78
CA ASP A 20 4.61 28.84 -27.13
C ASP A 20 3.75 27.67 -27.69
N CYS A 21 2.62 27.39 -27.02
CA CYS A 21 1.70 26.31 -27.38
C CYS A 21 0.52 26.85 -28.19
N ASN A 22 0.70 27.09 -29.50
CA ASN A 22 -0.43 27.29 -30.42
C ASN A 22 -0.16 26.58 -31.75
N ASN A 23 -0.93 25.51 -31.99
CA ASN A 23 -1.26 24.81 -33.26
C ASN A 23 -1.54 23.34 -32.88
N ASP A 24 -2.52 22.60 -33.38
CA ASP A 24 -3.49 22.74 -34.47
C ASP A 24 -4.50 21.60 -34.25
N LEU A 25 -5.81 21.86 -34.27
CA LEU A 25 -6.84 20.83 -34.11
C LEU A 25 -7.37 20.43 -35.48
N GLY A 26 -6.90 19.27 -35.95
CA GLY A 26 -7.41 18.58 -37.12
C GLY A 26 -7.69 17.10 -36.84
N ASP A 27 -8.96 16.77 -36.99
CA ASP A 27 -9.54 15.48 -37.42
C ASP A 27 -10.18 14.52 -36.41
N ASN A 28 -11.34 14.03 -36.85
CA ASN A 28 -12.26 13.09 -36.24
C ASN A 28 -11.64 11.69 -36.17
N ASP A 29 -11.79 10.98 -35.05
CA ASP A 29 -12.45 9.67 -35.14
C ASP A 29 -13.01 9.20 -33.78
N SER A 30 -14.19 8.61 -33.88
CA SER A 30 -15.01 8.03 -32.83
C SER A 30 -14.40 6.74 -32.28
N ASN A 31 -14.00 6.74 -31.00
CA ASN A 31 -14.01 5.51 -30.21
C ASN A 31 -14.22 5.78 -28.72
N SER A 32 -15.13 5.00 -28.12
CA SER A 32 -15.63 5.08 -26.75
C SER A 32 -14.50 4.95 -25.72
N LYS A 33 -13.86 6.06 -25.34
CA LYS A 33 -13.01 6.15 -24.14
C LYS A 33 -13.91 6.28 -22.93
N THR A 34 -13.81 5.31 -22.02
CA THR A 34 -14.24 5.47 -20.63
C THR A 34 -13.41 6.63 -20.07
N THR A 35 -14.02 7.82 -20.03
CA THR A 35 -13.40 9.01 -19.46
C THR A 35 -13.25 8.76 -17.97
N SER A 36 -12.02 8.43 -17.55
CA SER A 36 -11.58 8.73 -16.19
C SER A 36 -11.71 10.24 -16.05
N THR A 37 -12.81 10.69 -15.44
CA THR A 37 -12.96 12.11 -15.11
C THR A 37 -11.93 12.41 -14.04
N CYS A 38 -10.82 13.06 -14.43
CA CYS A 38 -9.87 13.66 -13.51
C CYS A 38 -10.69 14.58 -12.59
N VAL A 39 -10.73 14.23 -11.30
CA VAL A 39 -11.49 15.01 -10.32
C VAL A 39 -10.60 16.16 -9.89
N VAL A 40 -10.92 17.36 -10.36
CA VAL A 40 -10.12 18.57 -10.13
C VAL A 40 -10.51 19.18 -8.77
N ARG A 41 -9.51 19.51 -7.95
CA ARG A 41 -9.67 20.23 -6.67
C ARG A 41 -10.22 21.63 -6.93
N ASP A 42 -11.22 22.06 -6.16
CA ASP A 42 -11.77 23.42 -6.29
C ASP A 42 -10.73 24.45 -5.81
N ASP A 43 -10.48 25.49 -6.62
CA ASP A 43 -9.54 26.58 -6.32
C ASP A 43 -9.84 27.27 -4.98
N LEU A 44 -11.11 27.24 -4.53
CA LEU A 44 -11.54 27.77 -3.23
C LEU A 44 -11.03 26.96 -2.03
N CYS A 45 -10.48 25.76 -2.24
CA CYS A 45 -9.92 24.92 -1.17
C CYS A 45 -8.59 25.47 -0.60
N GLY A 46 -8.08 26.57 -1.15
CA GLY A 46 -6.88 27.25 -0.65
C GLY A 46 -5.57 26.54 -0.97
N VAL A 47 -4.48 27.07 -0.42
CA VAL A 47 -3.10 26.66 -0.74
C VAL A 47 -2.86 25.19 -0.34
N LEU A 48 -2.02 24.50 -1.11
CA LEU A 48 -1.49 23.18 -0.80
C LEU A 48 -0.49 23.29 0.36
N ALA A 49 -1.00 23.35 1.60
CA ALA A 49 -0.18 23.53 2.78
C ALA A 49 -0.58 22.57 3.91
N PHE A 50 0.40 22.24 4.76
CA PHE A 50 0.17 21.47 5.97
C PHE A 50 -0.57 22.30 7.01
N HIS A 51 -1.61 21.69 7.58
CA HIS A 51 -2.37 22.28 8.68
C HIS A 51 -2.44 21.28 9.83
N ALA A 52 -2.08 21.74 11.03
CA ALA A 52 -2.14 20.89 12.22
C ALA A 52 -3.58 20.44 12.50
N GLY A 53 -3.76 19.13 12.75
CA GLY A 53 -5.06 18.55 13.08
C GLY A 53 -5.90 18.15 11.86
N THR A 54 -5.39 18.32 10.64
CA THR A 54 -6.08 17.88 9.41
C THR A 54 -6.37 16.39 9.42
N GLU A 55 -5.45 15.57 9.92
CA GLU A 55 -5.62 14.11 10.00
C GLU A 55 -6.77 13.75 10.95
N ALA A 56 -6.88 14.45 12.08
CA ALA A 56 -7.97 14.25 13.03
C ALA A 56 -9.31 14.72 12.44
N ALA A 57 -9.31 15.83 11.70
CA ALA A 57 -10.49 16.33 11.00
C ALA A 57 -10.94 15.36 9.88
N LEU A 58 -10.00 14.77 9.15
CA LEU A 58 -10.27 13.72 8.17
C LEU A 58 -10.94 12.53 8.84
N LEU A 59 -10.39 12.03 9.95
CA LEU A 59 -10.98 10.90 10.67
C LEU A 59 -12.42 11.20 11.12
N GLN A 60 -12.66 12.38 11.71
CA GLN A 60 -14.01 12.80 12.10
C GLN A 60 -14.95 12.89 10.90
N TYR A 61 -14.48 13.42 9.77
CA TYR A 61 -15.24 13.48 8.53
C TYR A 61 -15.66 12.09 8.07
N VAL A 62 -14.70 11.17 7.95
CA VAL A 62 -14.96 9.78 7.53
C VAL A 62 -15.90 9.07 8.51
N GLN A 63 -15.71 9.23 9.82
CA GLN A 63 -16.61 8.67 10.85
C GLN A 63 -18.04 9.18 10.73
N SER A 64 -18.24 10.43 10.31
CA SER A 64 -19.59 10.99 10.10
C SER A 64 -20.30 10.42 8.87
N LYS A 65 -19.56 9.85 7.92
CA LYS A 65 -20.08 9.29 6.65
C LYS A 65 -20.19 7.78 6.67
N MET A 66 -19.33 7.11 7.43
CA MET A 66 -19.25 5.66 7.51
C MET A 66 -20.19 5.11 8.58
N ILE A 67 -20.81 3.97 8.29
CA ILE A 67 -21.41 3.13 9.33
C ILE A 67 -20.27 2.26 9.89
N PRO A 68 -19.94 2.37 11.19
CA PRO A 68 -18.85 1.58 11.76
C PRO A 68 -19.20 0.08 11.70
N PRO A 69 -18.22 -0.79 11.39
CA PRO A 69 -18.44 -2.22 11.54
C PRO A 69 -18.75 -2.54 13.01
N PRO A 70 -19.48 -3.64 13.27
CA PRO A 70 -19.69 -4.10 14.64
C PRO A 70 -18.34 -4.23 15.35
N PRO A 71 -18.27 -3.92 16.66
CA PRO A 71 -17.01 -4.06 17.40
C PRO A 71 -16.50 -5.49 17.25
N PRO A 72 -15.18 -5.68 17.13
CA PRO A 72 -14.61 -7.02 17.09
C PRO A 72 -15.12 -7.78 18.32
N PRO A 73 -15.55 -9.05 18.19
CA PRO A 73 -15.98 -9.82 19.34
C PRO A 73 -14.88 -9.77 20.39
N ALA A 74 -15.25 -9.55 21.66
CA ALA A 74 -14.35 -9.30 22.80
C ALA A 74 -13.39 -10.47 23.16
N ALA A 75 -13.04 -11.32 22.20
CA ALA A 75 -12.25 -12.53 22.32
C ALA A 75 -11.26 -12.75 21.16
N ALA A 76 -10.99 -11.76 20.30
CA ALA A 76 -9.90 -11.87 19.31
C ALA A 76 -8.50 -11.91 19.95
N ALA A 77 -8.38 -11.53 21.23
CA ALA A 77 -7.16 -11.71 22.04
C ALA A 77 -7.09 -13.09 22.75
N ALA A 78 -8.14 -13.92 22.69
CA ALA A 78 -8.21 -15.19 23.42
C ALA A 78 -8.31 -16.44 22.54
N ALA A 79 -8.55 -16.31 21.23
CA ALA A 79 -8.79 -17.45 20.33
C ALA A 79 -7.55 -17.96 19.58
N ALA A 80 -6.35 -17.84 20.16
CA ALA A 80 -5.14 -18.57 19.73
C ALA A 80 -4.85 -19.82 20.58
N LYS A 81 -5.78 -20.22 21.46
CA LYS A 81 -5.71 -21.47 22.22
C LYS A 81 -7.08 -22.13 22.24
N LEU A 82 -7.31 -23.08 21.36
CA LEU A 82 -7.78 -24.43 21.68
C LEU A 82 -8.12 -25.19 20.39
N SER A 83 -7.32 -26.22 20.14
CA SER A 83 -7.63 -27.32 19.24
C SER A 83 -8.81 -28.14 19.78
N THR A 84 -9.56 -28.69 18.83
CA THR A 84 -10.28 -29.97 18.82
C THR A 84 -11.81 -29.99 18.99
N THR A 85 -12.42 -30.64 17.99
CA THR A 85 -13.73 -31.32 17.89
C THR A 85 -15.02 -30.49 17.86
N CYS A 86 -15.60 -30.36 16.67
CA CYS A 86 -16.79 -31.17 16.32
C CYS A 86 -17.01 -31.17 14.79
N SER A 87 -17.17 -32.37 14.23
CA SER A 87 -17.47 -32.61 12.83
C SER A 87 -18.96 -32.35 12.57
N SER A 88 -19.26 -31.42 11.69
CA SER A 88 -20.50 -31.41 10.91
C SER A 88 -20.15 -31.04 9.47
N HIS A 89 -20.17 -32.05 8.58
CA HIS A 89 -20.06 -31.85 7.14
C HIS A 89 -21.30 -31.10 6.63
N LEU A 90 -21.20 -29.78 6.54
CA LEU A 90 -21.96 -29.00 5.57
C LEU A 90 -21.20 -29.04 4.23
N PRO A 91 -21.89 -29.12 3.08
CA PRO A 91 -21.23 -29.12 1.78
C PRO A 91 -20.35 -27.87 1.62
N GLU A 92 -19.12 -28.01 1.10
CA GLU A 92 -18.16 -26.89 0.91
C GLU A 92 -18.77 -25.69 0.18
N GLN A 93 -19.71 -25.92 -0.74
CA GLN A 93 -20.46 -24.86 -1.45
C GLN A 93 -21.25 -23.93 -0.51
N GLN A 94 -21.79 -24.43 0.62
CA GLN A 94 -22.52 -23.61 1.59
C GLN A 94 -21.61 -22.80 2.52
N GLN A 95 -20.33 -23.18 2.70
CA GLN A 95 -19.35 -22.43 3.50
C GLN A 95 -18.63 -21.35 2.70
N GLN A 96 -18.50 -21.50 1.37
CA GLN A 96 -17.88 -20.51 0.49
C GLN A 96 -18.75 -19.25 0.29
N LEU A 97 -20.08 -19.41 0.27
CA LEU A 97 -21.02 -18.30 0.03
C LEU A 97 -20.95 -17.20 1.12
N PRO A 98 -20.91 -17.52 2.44
CA PRO A 98 -20.68 -16.53 3.49
C PRO A 98 -19.31 -15.83 3.41
N GLN A 99 -18.24 -16.56 3.06
CA GLN A 99 -16.89 -15.99 2.96
C GLN A 99 -16.77 -15.02 1.79
N GLN A 100 -17.34 -15.36 0.64
CA GLN A 100 -17.38 -14.50 -0.53
C GLN A 100 -18.22 -13.24 -0.26
N GLN A 101 -19.37 -13.38 0.40
CA GLN A 101 -20.22 -12.25 0.77
C GLN A 101 -19.52 -11.31 1.77
N LEU A 102 -18.77 -11.85 2.73
CA LEU A 102 -17.96 -11.07 3.66
C LEU A 102 -16.88 -10.29 2.91
N MET A 103 -16.12 -10.94 2.02
CA MET A 103 -15.09 -10.29 1.22
C MET A 103 -15.65 -9.17 0.33
N MET A 104 -16.81 -9.40 -0.33
CA MET A 104 -17.51 -8.37 -1.10
C MET A 104 -17.91 -7.17 -0.23
N SER A 105 -18.39 -7.42 0.99
CA SER A 105 -18.74 -6.37 1.94
C SER A 105 -17.53 -5.56 2.37
N THR A 106 -16.42 -6.23 2.71
CA THR A 106 -15.14 -5.58 3.06
C THR A 106 -14.61 -4.72 1.90
N ILE A 107 -14.61 -5.24 0.68
CA ILE A 107 -14.19 -4.47 -0.51
C ILE A 107 -15.05 -3.23 -0.68
N ARG A 108 -16.37 -3.35 -0.55
CA ARG A 108 -17.30 -2.22 -0.67
C ARG A 108 -17.00 -1.17 0.40
N GLN A 109 -16.81 -1.60 1.65
CA GLN A 109 -16.53 -0.71 2.77
C GLN A 109 -15.20 0.04 2.59
N ALA A 110 -14.13 -0.65 2.20
CA ALA A 110 -12.85 -0.04 1.89
C ALA A 110 -12.94 0.96 0.73
N LYS A 111 -13.70 0.65 -0.34
CA LYS A 111 -13.96 1.60 -1.44
C LYS A 111 -14.66 2.87 -0.98
N THR A 112 -15.71 2.72 -0.18
CA THR A 112 -16.47 3.86 0.35
C THR A 112 -15.60 4.73 1.25
N LEU A 113 -14.75 4.11 2.08
CA LEU A 113 -13.82 4.87 2.91
C LEU A 113 -12.81 5.65 2.07
N LEU A 114 -12.14 5.02 1.10
CA LEU A 114 -11.18 5.71 0.23
C LEU A 114 -11.84 6.87 -0.54
N TYR A 115 -13.06 6.66 -1.04
CA TYR A 115 -13.86 7.72 -1.67
C TYR A 115 -14.05 8.92 -0.74
N HIS A 116 -14.37 8.70 0.55
CA HIS A 116 -14.54 9.81 1.49
C HIS A 116 -13.22 10.49 1.86
N VAL A 117 -12.09 9.77 1.82
CA VAL A 117 -10.77 10.39 1.97
C VAL A 117 -10.47 11.28 0.76
N ASP A 118 -10.66 10.77 -0.46
CA ASP A 118 -10.45 11.53 -1.69
C ASP A 118 -11.35 12.77 -1.73
N ASP A 119 -12.64 12.62 -1.41
CA ASP A 119 -13.62 13.71 -1.32
C ASP A 119 -13.21 14.77 -0.30
N PHE A 120 -12.72 14.38 0.88
CA PHE A 120 -12.17 15.33 1.86
C PHE A 120 -10.94 16.07 1.31
N CYS A 121 -10.03 15.34 0.65
CA CYS A 121 -8.80 15.91 0.11
C CYS A 121 -9.06 16.93 -1.00
N LEU A 122 -10.05 16.66 -1.84
CA LEU A 122 -10.41 17.45 -3.01
C LEU A 122 -11.36 18.62 -2.68
N SER A 123 -12.18 18.50 -1.63
CA SER A 123 -13.18 19.52 -1.29
C SER A 123 -12.82 20.38 -0.08
N ARG A 124 -11.77 20.01 0.69
CA ARG A 124 -11.44 20.71 1.94
C ARG A 124 -9.96 20.99 2.10
N HIS A 125 -9.16 19.97 2.34
CA HIS A 125 -7.74 20.12 2.69
C HIS A 125 -6.91 19.16 1.88
N TRP A 126 -5.90 19.65 1.20
CA TRP A 126 -4.92 18.75 0.61
C TRP A 126 -4.16 17.96 1.68
N MET A 127 -3.86 16.69 1.39
CA MET A 127 -3.14 15.77 2.26
C MET A 127 -2.21 14.88 1.43
N MET A 128 -1.15 14.37 2.04
CA MET A 128 -0.12 13.53 1.39
C MET A 128 -0.56 12.07 1.20
N HIS A 129 -1.77 11.85 0.68
CA HIS A 129 -2.13 10.52 0.20
C HIS A 129 -1.63 10.31 -1.22
N ILE A 130 -1.31 9.06 -1.56
CA ILE A 130 -0.93 8.70 -2.94
C ILE A 130 -2.00 9.13 -3.96
N GLY A 131 -3.26 9.20 -3.54
CA GLY A 131 -4.39 9.58 -4.38
C GLY A 131 -4.74 8.53 -5.43
N THR A 132 -5.79 8.83 -6.21
CA THR A 132 -6.35 7.92 -7.21
C THR A 132 -5.48 7.79 -8.46
N GLU A 133 -4.83 8.87 -8.89
CA GLU A 133 -4.03 8.89 -10.12
C GLU A 133 -2.83 7.95 -10.01
N LYS A 134 -1.96 8.13 -9.00
CA LYS A 134 -0.82 7.23 -8.75
C LYS A 134 -1.28 5.81 -8.40
N GLY A 135 -2.45 5.67 -7.80
CA GLY A 135 -3.10 4.37 -7.60
C GLY A 135 -3.31 3.59 -8.91
N THR A 136 -3.51 4.28 -10.04
CA THR A 136 -3.70 3.65 -11.36
C THR A 136 -2.43 2.93 -11.84
N SER A 137 -1.25 3.45 -11.50
CA SER A 137 0.04 2.81 -11.82
C SER A 137 0.48 1.80 -10.76
N LEU A 138 0.18 2.06 -9.48
CA LEU A 138 0.52 1.16 -8.37
C LEU A 138 -0.27 -0.15 -8.41
N ARG A 139 -1.55 -0.09 -8.80
CA ARG A 139 -2.44 -1.28 -8.90
C ARG A 139 -1.86 -2.38 -9.80
N PRO A 140 -1.60 -2.16 -11.11
CA PRO A 140 -1.10 -3.22 -11.98
C PRO A 140 0.26 -3.74 -11.51
N PHE A 141 1.13 -2.89 -10.96
CA PHE A 141 2.42 -3.32 -10.42
C PHE A 141 2.28 -4.32 -9.26
N LEU A 142 1.35 -4.04 -8.33
CA LEU A 142 1.03 -4.94 -7.23
C LEU A 142 0.45 -6.27 -7.75
N LEU A 143 -0.45 -6.21 -8.72
CA LEU A 143 -1.08 -7.40 -9.30
C LEU A 143 -0.08 -8.28 -10.06
N ASP A 144 0.85 -7.68 -10.82
CA ASP A 144 1.94 -8.40 -11.50
C ASP A 144 2.84 -9.16 -10.49
N CYS A 145 3.15 -8.52 -9.36
CA CYS A 145 3.89 -9.14 -8.26
C CYS A 145 3.12 -10.32 -7.68
N PHE A 146 1.83 -10.12 -7.39
CA PHE A 146 0.95 -11.13 -6.82
C PHE A 146 0.78 -12.34 -7.76
N ASP A 147 0.64 -12.10 -9.06
CA ASP A 147 0.56 -13.15 -10.08
C ASP A 147 1.84 -13.98 -10.16
N THR A 148 2.99 -13.30 -10.21
CA THR A 148 4.30 -13.94 -10.21
C THR A 148 4.49 -14.81 -8.97
N TYR A 149 4.00 -14.34 -7.82
CA TYR A 149 4.01 -15.11 -6.58
C TYR A 149 3.13 -16.37 -6.68
N GLN A 150 1.88 -16.23 -7.11
CA GLN A 150 0.95 -17.35 -7.22
C GLN A 150 1.46 -18.45 -8.17
N GLN A 151 2.03 -18.08 -9.32
CA GLN A 151 2.61 -19.03 -10.27
C GLN A 151 3.76 -19.83 -9.64
N LYS A 152 4.64 -19.17 -8.88
CA LYS A 152 5.73 -19.84 -8.16
C LYS A 152 5.20 -20.80 -7.09
N GLN A 153 4.15 -20.41 -6.36
CA GLN A 153 3.53 -21.28 -5.35
C GLN A 153 2.89 -22.52 -5.98
N GLN A 154 2.20 -22.36 -7.12
CA GLN A 154 1.62 -23.49 -7.85
C GLN A 154 2.70 -24.48 -8.31
N GLN A 155 3.81 -23.98 -8.87
CA GLN A 155 4.93 -24.83 -9.29
C GLN A 155 5.56 -25.59 -8.10
N GLN A 156 5.75 -24.92 -6.95
CA GLN A 156 6.33 -25.54 -5.76
C GLN A 156 5.41 -26.57 -5.10
N ASN A 157 4.09 -26.38 -5.19
CA ASN A 157 3.11 -27.35 -4.70
C ASN A 157 3.09 -28.64 -5.55
N ILE A 158 3.33 -28.54 -6.86
CA ILE A 158 3.48 -29.72 -7.74
C ILE A 158 4.68 -30.57 -7.31
N ASP A 159 5.76 -29.93 -6.84
CA ASP A 159 6.97 -30.60 -6.38
C ASP A 159 6.83 -31.20 -4.95
N GLY A 160 5.65 -31.05 -4.32
CA GLY A 160 5.22 -31.80 -3.13
C GLY A 160 5.91 -31.46 -1.81
N ASN A 161 6.71 -30.40 -1.72
CA ASN A 161 7.69 -30.27 -0.63
C ASN A 161 7.62 -29.01 0.25
N LYS A 162 6.60 -28.14 0.17
CA LYS A 162 6.49 -26.98 1.09
C LYS A 162 5.08 -26.58 1.46
N VAL A 163 4.93 -26.10 2.71
CA VAL A 163 3.77 -25.33 3.17
C VAL A 163 3.76 -23.99 2.42
N SER A 164 2.64 -23.62 1.82
CA SER A 164 2.50 -22.30 1.19
C SER A 164 2.62 -21.21 2.26
N ARG A 165 3.59 -20.32 2.09
CA ARG A 165 3.68 -19.12 2.91
C ARG A 165 2.59 -18.11 2.50
N PRO A 166 2.30 -17.10 3.32
CA PRO A 166 1.48 -15.97 2.89
C PRO A 166 2.30 -15.01 2.01
N PHE A 167 1.63 -14.30 1.10
CA PHE A 167 2.22 -13.18 0.36
C PHE A 167 2.42 -12.00 1.33
N GLN A 168 3.67 -11.63 1.59
CA GLN A 168 4.04 -10.60 2.56
C GLN A 168 4.33 -9.27 1.84
N MET A 169 3.69 -8.22 2.31
CA MET A 169 3.92 -6.85 1.86
C MET A 169 4.46 -6.00 3.01
N LEU A 170 5.32 -5.05 2.69
CA LEU A 170 5.79 -4.01 3.59
C LEU A 170 5.43 -2.63 3.04
N GLU A 171 4.94 -1.76 3.90
CA GLU A 171 4.79 -0.33 3.64
C GLU A 171 5.59 0.46 4.67
N LEU A 172 6.46 1.36 4.20
CA LEU A 172 7.15 2.34 5.01
C LEU A 172 6.48 3.70 4.82
N GLY A 173 5.73 4.15 5.83
CA GLY A 173 4.91 5.37 5.79
C GLY A 173 3.41 5.04 5.78
N THR A 174 2.81 4.87 6.96
CA THR A 174 1.36 4.60 7.07
C THR A 174 0.51 5.86 6.86
N TYR A 175 0.92 6.98 7.45
CA TYR A 175 0.14 8.21 7.56
C TYR A 175 -1.30 7.95 8.08
N CYS A 176 -2.35 8.34 7.37
CA CYS A 176 -3.74 8.02 7.76
C CYS A 176 -4.22 6.62 7.30
N GLY A 177 -3.36 5.80 6.68
CA GLY A 177 -3.67 4.44 6.24
C GLY A 177 -4.32 4.31 4.86
N TYR A 178 -4.35 5.37 4.05
CA TYR A 178 -4.95 5.35 2.71
C TYR A 178 -4.34 4.28 1.80
N SER A 179 -3.02 4.30 1.64
CA SER A 179 -2.26 3.37 0.79
C SER A 179 -2.36 1.95 1.34
N ALA A 180 -2.27 1.75 2.66
CA ALA A 180 -2.48 0.44 3.30
C ALA A 180 -3.84 -0.18 2.93
N ILE A 181 -4.93 0.61 3.05
CA ILE A 181 -6.29 0.18 2.69
C ILE A 181 -6.40 -0.07 1.19
N PHE A 182 -5.78 0.78 0.36
CA PHE A 182 -5.75 0.64 -1.09
C PHE A 182 -5.08 -0.66 -1.55
N LEU A 183 -3.90 -0.99 -1.01
CA LEU A 183 -3.13 -2.20 -1.34
C LEU A 183 -3.93 -3.46 -0.97
N VAL A 184 -4.44 -3.53 0.25
CA VAL A 184 -5.26 -4.68 0.71
C VAL A 184 -6.54 -4.82 -0.10
N LYS A 185 -7.29 -3.74 -0.30
CA LYS A 185 -8.52 -3.75 -1.11
C LYS A 185 -8.22 -4.25 -2.52
N THR A 186 -7.11 -3.84 -3.13
CA THR A 186 -6.72 -4.29 -4.47
C THR A 186 -6.53 -5.79 -4.54
N LEU A 187 -5.83 -6.41 -3.57
CA LEU A 187 -5.67 -7.87 -3.53
C LEU A 187 -6.97 -8.61 -3.22
N LEU A 188 -7.85 -8.04 -2.37
CA LEU A 188 -9.18 -8.63 -2.13
C LEU A 188 -10.03 -8.65 -3.40
N GLU A 189 -10.03 -7.58 -4.19
CA GLU A 189 -10.72 -7.53 -5.48
C GLU A 189 -10.22 -8.60 -6.44
N GLU A 190 -8.89 -8.76 -6.53
CA GLU A 190 -8.27 -9.77 -7.38
C GLU A 190 -8.65 -11.19 -6.94
N CYS A 191 -8.59 -11.47 -5.63
CA CYS A 191 -8.99 -12.75 -5.07
C CYS A 191 -10.47 -13.05 -5.36
N LEU A 192 -11.35 -12.07 -5.20
CA LEU A 192 -12.78 -12.22 -5.49
C LEU A 192 -13.03 -12.52 -6.96
N GLN A 193 -12.38 -11.77 -7.86
CA GLN A 193 -12.53 -11.94 -9.31
C GLN A 193 -12.11 -13.34 -9.76
N ARG A 194 -10.99 -13.85 -9.24
CA ARG A 194 -10.52 -15.22 -9.54
C ARG A 194 -11.45 -16.30 -9.03
N GLN A 195 -11.98 -16.15 -7.81
CA GLN A 195 -12.96 -17.10 -7.26
C GLN A 195 -14.21 -17.18 -8.14
N GLN A 196 -14.70 -16.04 -8.64
CA GLN A 196 -15.87 -15.99 -9.53
C GLN A 196 -15.59 -16.65 -10.89
N GLN A 197 -14.39 -16.46 -11.44
CA GLN A 197 -14.00 -17.09 -12.71
C GLN A 197 -13.87 -18.61 -12.59
N GLN A 198 -13.34 -19.12 -11.48
CA GLN A 198 -13.18 -20.55 -11.23
C GLN A 198 -14.54 -21.26 -11.05
N ALA A 199 -15.49 -20.62 -10.36
CA ALA A 199 -16.84 -21.16 -10.17
C ALA A 199 -17.63 -21.33 -11.49
N GLY A 200 -17.23 -20.64 -12.55
CA GLY A 200 -17.83 -20.75 -13.89
C GLY A 200 -17.17 -21.80 -14.80
N SER A 201 -16.10 -22.46 -14.38
CA SER A 201 -15.41 -23.48 -15.18
C SER A 201 -15.68 -24.88 -14.64
N ASP A 202 -16.30 -25.76 -15.45
CA ASP A 202 -16.57 -27.19 -15.15
C ASP A 202 -15.30 -28.06 -14.96
N LYS A 203 -14.12 -27.46 -14.85
CA LYS A 203 -12.88 -28.17 -14.60
C LYS A 203 -12.72 -28.37 -13.09
N ASP A 204 -13.21 -29.51 -12.63
CA ASP A 204 -12.94 -30.10 -11.32
C ASP A 204 -11.43 -30.38 -11.16
N THR A 205 -10.67 -29.30 -10.99
CA THR A 205 -9.26 -29.31 -10.63
C THR A 205 -9.23 -28.95 -9.15
N GLY A 206 -9.49 -29.96 -8.31
CA GLY A 206 -9.73 -29.85 -6.87
C GLY A 206 -8.58 -29.31 -6.03
N MET A 207 -8.14 -28.08 -6.29
CA MET A 207 -7.20 -27.36 -5.43
C MET A 207 -7.46 -25.85 -5.50
N THR A 208 -8.53 -25.39 -4.86
CA THR A 208 -8.73 -23.96 -4.53
C THR A 208 -7.77 -23.56 -3.42
N THR A 209 -6.51 -23.28 -3.77
CA THR A 209 -5.57 -22.73 -2.79
C THR A 209 -5.94 -21.28 -2.49
N THR A 210 -6.60 -21.04 -1.35
CA THR A 210 -6.81 -19.69 -0.83
C THR A 210 -5.43 -19.06 -0.57
N THR A 211 -5.06 -18.08 -1.38
CA THR A 211 -3.83 -17.33 -1.16
C THR A 211 -4.03 -16.40 0.03
N VAL A 212 -3.27 -16.65 1.10
CA VAL A 212 -3.22 -15.75 2.26
C VAL A 212 -2.21 -14.65 1.96
N PHE A 213 -2.55 -13.40 2.28
CA PHE A 213 -1.62 -12.28 2.19
C PHE A 213 -1.71 -11.43 3.46
N ARG A 214 -0.65 -10.67 3.74
CA ARG A 214 -0.57 -9.77 4.89
C ARG A 214 0.25 -8.54 4.53
N LEU A 215 -0.22 -7.36 4.95
CA LEU A 215 0.52 -6.11 4.90
C LEU A 215 1.08 -5.81 6.28
N THR A 216 2.37 -5.54 6.37
CA THR A 216 2.95 -4.81 7.50
C THR A 216 3.09 -3.35 7.08
N THR A 217 2.46 -2.44 7.80
CA THR A 217 2.62 -0.99 7.57
C THR A 217 3.21 -0.34 8.82
N VAL A 218 4.19 0.52 8.63
CA VAL A 218 4.94 1.13 9.73
C VAL A 218 4.93 2.65 9.64
N ASP A 219 4.86 3.30 10.80
CA ASP A 219 4.96 4.75 10.93
C ASP A 219 5.75 5.09 12.20
N VAL A 220 6.40 6.24 12.21
CA VAL A 220 7.16 6.76 13.35
C VAL A 220 6.32 7.72 14.20
N VAL A 221 5.22 8.24 13.66
CA VAL A 221 4.37 9.23 14.32
C VAL A 221 3.19 8.51 14.99
N GLU A 222 3.17 8.52 16.33
CA GLU A 222 2.12 7.86 17.11
C GLU A 222 0.71 8.33 16.74
N GLN A 223 0.55 9.63 16.43
CA GLN A 223 -0.74 10.20 16.04
C GLN A 223 -1.23 9.64 14.69
N HIS A 224 -0.34 9.45 13.71
CA HIS A 224 -0.67 8.80 12.45
C HIS A 224 -1.15 7.38 12.69
N VAL A 225 -0.42 6.60 13.50
CA VAL A 225 -0.80 5.24 13.87
C VAL A 225 -2.16 5.18 14.55
N LYS A 226 -2.47 6.12 15.46
CA LYS A 226 -3.80 6.20 16.11
C LYS A 226 -4.92 6.41 15.08
N ILE A 227 -4.70 7.32 14.12
CA ILE A 227 -5.68 7.65 13.08
C ILE A 227 -5.82 6.50 12.08
N ALA A 228 -4.71 5.97 11.56
CA ALA A 228 -4.67 4.85 10.65
C ALA A 228 -5.36 3.61 11.22
N ARG A 229 -5.19 3.32 12.53
CA ARG A 229 -5.87 2.19 13.19
C ARG A 229 -7.39 2.30 13.07
N GLU A 230 -7.95 3.49 13.31
CA GLU A 230 -9.39 3.70 13.18
C GLU A 230 -9.83 3.67 11.72
N MET A 231 -9.05 4.24 10.79
CA MET A 231 -9.34 4.19 9.35
C MET A 231 -9.36 2.74 8.82
N ILE A 232 -8.35 1.94 9.17
CA ILE A 232 -8.23 0.52 8.83
C ILE A 232 -9.42 -0.27 9.38
N ARG A 233 -9.81 0.01 10.63
CA ARG A 233 -10.99 -0.61 11.26
C ARG A 233 -12.28 -0.21 10.54
N LEU A 234 -12.46 1.07 10.23
CA LEU A 234 -13.64 1.55 9.50
C LEU A 234 -13.73 0.99 8.08
N ALA A 235 -12.60 0.68 7.44
CA ALA A 235 -12.55 -0.02 6.15
C ALA A 235 -12.84 -1.53 6.25
N GLY A 236 -12.81 -2.11 7.45
CA GLY A 236 -13.05 -3.54 7.68
C GLY A 236 -11.90 -4.44 7.21
N VAL A 237 -10.68 -3.91 7.15
CA VAL A 237 -9.49 -4.61 6.63
C VAL A 237 -8.44 -4.90 7.70
N GLU A 238 -8.76 -4.71 8.99
CA GLU A 238 -7.84 -4.91 10.11
C GLU A 238 -7.21 -6.31 10.18
N SER A 239 -7.90 -7.34 9.71
CA SER A 239 -7.40 -8.72 9.74
C SER A 239 -6.30 -9.00 8.71
N TYR A 240 -6.06 -8.07 7.78
CA TYR A 240 -5.04 -8.18 6.73
C TYR A 240 -3.81 -7.28 6.99
N ILE A 241 -3.87 -6.40 7.99
CA ILE A 241 -2.87 -5.35 8.22
C ILE A 241 -2.28 -5.46 9.63
N ASP A 242 -0.96 -5.66 9.70
CA ASP A 242 -0.16 -5.46 10.90
C ASP A 242 0.31 -3.99 10.91
N LEU A 243 -0.29 -3.18 11.78
CA LEU A 243 0.08 -1.76 11.95
C LEU A 243 1.08 -1.61 13.09
N VAL A 244 2.27 -1.07 12.79
CA VAL A 244 3.39 -0.96 13.71
C VAL A 244 3.81 0.50 13.91
N LEU A 245 3.92 0.91 15.18
CA LEU A 245 4.61 2.15 15.54
C LEU A 245 6.09 1.84 15.73
N LEU A 246 6.95 2.48 14.96
CA LEU A 246 8.39 2.45 15.17
C LEU A 246 8.73 3.45 16.28
N THR A 247 9.03 2.91 17.46
CA THR A 247 9.66 3.69 18.53
C THR A 247 11.17 3.65 18.30
N GLN A 248 11.85 4.79 18.47
CA GLN A 248 13.30 4.76 18.64
C GLN A 248 13.59 3.87 19.85
N GLU A 249 14.41 2.84 19.67
CA GLU A 249 15.00 2.15 20.82
C GLU A 249 15.91 3.20 21.51
N ASP A 250 15.75 3.38 22.82
CA ASP A 250 16.69 4.21 23.59
C ASP A 250 18.08 3.62 23.37
N ASP A 251 18.97 4.42 22.77
CA ASP A 251 20.37 4.10 22.56
C ASP A 251 21.01 3.84 23.93
N ASP A 252 21.14 2.56 24.31
CA ASP A 252 21.83 2.11 25.51
C ASP A 252 23.35 2.33 25.37
N GLY A 253 23.75 3.60 25.23
CA GLY A 253 25.03 4.16 25.67
C GLY A 253 26.34 3.62 25.10
N ASP A 254 26.36 2.82 24.02
CA ASP A 254 27.62 2.41 23.39
C ASP A 254 27.91 3.26 22.16
N HIS A 255 28.64 4.36 22.40
CA HIS A 255 29.18 5.24 21.38
C HIS A 255 30.16 4.48 20.45
N ASN A 256 29.63 3.83 19.42
CA ASN A 256 30.37 3.56 18.20
C ASN A 256 29.67 4.27 17.05
N GLU A 257 30.41 5.19 16.41
CA GLU A 257 29.99 6.11 15.36
C GLU A 257 29.42 5.40 14.12
N SER A 258 28.17 4.98 14.21
CA SER A 258 27.31 4.66 13.07
C SER A 258 25.87 4.96 13.46
N ASN A 259 25.55 6.25 13.51
CA ASN A 259 24.20 6.81 13.71
C ASN A 259 23.25 6.42 12.55
N ASN A 260 22.99 5.12 12.38
CA ASN A 260 21.94 4.67 11.49
C ASN A 260 20.69 4.46 12.35
N ASN A 261 19.73 5.39 12.22
CA ASN A 261 18.32 5.22 12.59
C ASN A 261 17.73 4.01 11.83
N HIS A 262 18.11 2.80 12.24
CA HIS A 262 17.75 1.58 11.53
C HIS A 262 16.41 1.07 12.04
N ILE A 263 15.51 0.77 11.11
CA ILE A 263 14.22 0.13 11.42
C ILE A 263 14.49 -1.25 12.06
N SER A 264 14.29 -1.36 13.38
CA SER A 264 14.30 -2.65 14.10
C SER A 264 12.94 -3.35 13.95
N LEU A 265 12.68 -3.91 12.76
CA LEU A 265 11.55 -4.81 12.50
C LEU A 265 11.71 -6.19 13.19
N SER A 266 12.82 -6.40 13.92
CA SER A 266 13.26 -7.67 14.50
C SER A 266 12.36 -8.21 15.62
N SER A 267 11.64 -7.35 16.32
CA SER A 267 10.86 -7.71 17.52
C SER A 267 9.43 -8.18 17.22
N HIS A 268 8.93 -8.02 15.98
CA HIS A 268 7.57 -8.42 15.63
C HIS A 268 7.51 -9.88 15.13
N PRO A 269 6.73 -10.78 15.77
CA PRO A 269 6.75 -12.21 15.49
C PRO A 269 6.28 -12.63 14.09
N SER A 270 5.60 -11.76 13.34
CA SER A 270 5.23 -11.97 11.93
C SER A 270 6.36 -11.69 10.93
N VAL A 271 7.49 -11.12 11.39
CA VAL A 271 8.57 -10.61 10.55
C VAL A 271 9.77 -11.57 10.58
N LYS A 272 9.59 -12.83 10.19
CA LYS A 272 10.71 -13.80 10.04
C LYS A 272 11.08 -14.10 8.59
N ASP A 273 10.24 -13.69 7.65
CA ASP A 273 10.45 -13.93 6.22
C ASP A 273 10.80 -12.63 5.47
N HIS A 274 11.08 -12.78 4.18
CA HIS A 274 11.28 -11.69 3.24
C HIS A 274 9.95 -11.23 2.65
N TYR A 275 9.90 -9.98 2.18
CA TYR A 275 8.74 -9.38 1.53
C TYR A 275 8.75 -9.62 0.03
N GLU A 276 7.59 -9.89 -0.53
CA GLU A 276 7.35 -9.95 -1.97
C GLU A 276 7.20 -8.56 -2.57
N PHE A 277 6.55 -7.67 -1.82
CA PHE A 277 6.25 -6.31 -2.25
C PHE A 277 6.62 -5.31 -1.16
N VAL A 278 7.30 -4.24 -1.54
CA VAL A 278 7.64 -3.11 -0.65
C VAL A 278 7.11 -1.82 -1.26
N PHE A 279 6.43 -1.03 -0.46
CA PHE A 279 5.97 0.32 -0.81
C PHE A 279 6.69 1.36 0.06
N LEU A 280 7.42 2.28 -0.57
CA LEU A 280 8.12 3.37 0.09
C LEU A 280 7.31 4.65 -0.11
N ASP A 281 6.77 5.20 0.99
CA ASP A 281 6.08 6.50 1.01
C ASP A 281 6.27 7.25 2.35
N HIS A 282 7.46 7.15 2.93
CA HIS A 282 7.84 7.87 4.16
C HIS A 282 8.76 9.06 3.83
N ASP A 283 9.58 9.47 4.80
CA ASP A 283 10.65 10.45 4.60
C ASP A 283 11.56 10.07 3.44
N LYS A 284 11.62 10.94 2.44
CA LYS A 284 12.31 10.71 1.16
C LYS A 284 13.82 10.59 1.34
N SER A 285 14.38 11.24 2.35
CA SER A 285 15.82 11.15 2.68
C SER A 285 16.24 9.76 3.16
N LEU A 286 15.30 8.97 3.70
CA LEU A 286 15.57 7.64 4.27
C LEU A 286 15.35 6.50 3.26
N TYR A 287 14.82 6.77 2.07
CA TYR A 287 14.51 5.75 1.07
C TYR A 287 15.70 4.83 0.75
N LEU A 288 16.88 5.42 0.54
CA LEU A 288 18.08 4.65 0.20
C LEU A 288 18.59 3.84 1.40
N SER A 289 18.72 4.46 2.57
CA SER A 289 19.23 3.80 3.77
C SER A 289 18.34 2.64 4.19
N ASP A 290 17.02 2.81 4.10
CA ASP A 290 16.03 1.80 4.46
C ASP A 290 15.94 0.69 3.42
N LEU A 291 16.06 1.00 2.12
CA LEU A 291 16.17 -0.04 1.11
C LEU A 291 17.41 -0.91 1.35
N GLN A 292 18.57 -0.29 1.57
CA GLN A 292 19.81 -1.02 1.87
C GLN A 292 19.73 -1.80 3.19
N ALA A 293 18.99 -1.28 4.18
CA ALA A 293 18.71 -1.98 5.43
C ALA A 293 17.96 -3.29 5.19
N LEU A 294 16.90 -3.22 4.39
CA LEU A 294 16.12 -4.40 4.01
C LEU A 294 16.96 -5.40 3.20
N GLU A 295 17.90 -4.94 2.36
CA GLU A 295 18.83 -5.80 1.62
C GLU A 295 19.81 -6.51 2.57
N ARG A 296 20.49 -5.75 3.44
CA ARG A 296 21.48 -6.25 4.41
C ARG A 296 20.88 -7.25 5.39
N THR A 297 19.62 -7.06 5.77
CA THR A 297 18.89 -7.94 6.68
C THR A 297 18.15 -9.07 5.95
N HIS A 298 18.34 -9.22 4.63
CA HIS A 298 17.70 -10.22 3.78
C HIS A 298 16.16 -10.21 3.83
N ARG A 299 15.58 -9.04 4.12
CA ARG A 299 14.13 -8.79 4.09
C ARG A 299 13.62 -8.56 2.68
N ILE A 300 14.49 -8.12 1.78
CA ILE A 300 14.23 -8.16 0.34
C ILE A 300 15.29 -8.98 -0.37
N ARG A 301 14.93 -9.52 -1.53
CA ARG A 301 15.79 -10.41 -2.31
C ARG A 301 15.42 -10.38 -3.79
N ARG A 302 16.13 -11.17 -4.61
CA ARG A 302 15.74 -11.40 -6.00
C ARG A 302 14.28 -11.84 -6.10
N GLY A 303 13.51 -11.10 -6.88
CA GLY A 303 12.08 -11.32 -7.09
C GLY A 303 11.16 -10.52 -6.18
N THR A 304 11.70 -9.72 -5.25
CA THR A 304 10.93 -8.68 -4.54
C THR A 304 10.65 -7.52 -5.49
N TYR A 305 9.44 -6.96 -5.40
CA TYR A 305 8.98 -5.77 -6.12
C TYR A 305 9.04 -4.58 -5.16
N VAL A 306 9.56 -3.44 -5.61
CA VAL A 306 9.65 -2.21 -4.82
C VAL A 306 8.99 -1.09 -5.59
N ALA A 307 7.98 -0.46 -5.00
CA ALA A 307 7.37 0.76 -5.49
C ALA A 307 7.76 1.91 -4.55
N ALA A 308 8.19 3.04 -5.11
CA ALA A 308 8.63 4.20 -4.35
C ALA A 308 7.91 5.45 -4.85
N ASP A 309 7.20 6.14 -3.96
CA ASP A 309 6.40 7.30 -4.30
C ASP A 309 7.22 8.60 -4.32
N ASN A 310 6.83 9.54 -5.18
CA ASN A 310 7.37 10.90 -5.33
C ASN A 310 8.87 11.00 -5.63
N VAL A 311 9.46 9.99 -6.28
CA VAL A 311 10.91 9.93 -6.55
C VAL A 311 11.41 11.08 -7.45
N ILE A 312 10.60 11.48 -8.44
CA ILE A 312 10.94 12.59 -9.36
C ILE A 312 10.73 13.93 -8.65
N PHE A 313 9.52 14.12 -8.13
CA PHE A 313 9.12 15.38 -7.49
C PHE A 313 10.01 15.74 -6.29
N ALA A 314 10.40 14.75 -5.48
CA ALA A 314 11.27 14.97 -4.32
C ALA A 314 12.78 14.90 -4.64
N GLN A 315 13.15 14.80 -5.92
CA GLN A 315 14.54 14.78 -6.39
C GLN A 315 15.45 13.85 -5.57
N ILE A 316 15.02 12.60 -5.37
CA ILE A 316 15.75 11.64 -4.52
C ILE A 316 16.91 11.01 -5.29
N ASP A 317 17.89 11.83 -5.67
CA ASP A 317 18.89 11.45 -6.66
C ASP A 317 19.83 10.35 -6.19
N GLU A 318 20.21 10.30 -4.92
CA GLU A 318 21.03 9.21 -4.40
C GLU A 318 20.34 7.85 -4.54
N TYR A 319 19.04 7.80 -4.25
CA TYR A 319 18.22 6.60 -4.43
C TYR A 319 18.14 6.21 -5.92
N ARG A 320 17.91 7.18 -6.81
CA ARG A 320 17.83 6.96 -8.26
C ARG A 320 19.16 6.46 -8.83
N GLN A 321 20.28 7.09 -8.46
CA GLN A 321 21.62 6.71 -8.89
C GLN A 321 22.00 5.32 -8.38
N TYR A 322 21.62 4.98 -7.14
CA TYR A 322 21.81 3.63 -6.59
C TYR A 322 21.07 2.58 -7.44
N LEU A 323 19.78 2.81 -7.73
CA LEU A 323 18.99 1.89 -8.55
C LEU A 323 19.49 1.79 -10.00
N GLN A 324 19.89 2.91 -10.61
CA GLN A 324 20.50 2.93 -11.95
C GLN A 324 21.80 2.12 -11.97
N ARG A 325 22.63 2.23 -10.93
CA ARG A 325 23.85 1.42 -10.78
C ARG A 325 23.49 -0.05 -10.70
N LEU A 326 22.54 -0.45 -9.86
CA LEU A 326 22.10 -1.85 -9.77
C LEU A 326 21.52 -2.37 -11.09
N ALA A 327 20.77 -1.53 -11.82
CA ALA A 327 20.20 -1.88 -13.12
C ALA A 327 21.31 -2.10 -14.18
N SER A 328 22.35 -1.26 -14.20
CA SER A 328 23.50 -1.43 -15.10
C SER A 328 24.26 -2.75 -14.87
N HIS A 329 24.22 -3.26 -13.63
CA HIS A 329 24.77 -4.57 -13.26
C HIS A 329 23.75 -5.71 -13.37
N GLN A 330 22.56 -5.46 -13.93
CA GLN A 330 21.48 -6.43 -14.10
C GLN A 330 20.99 -7.07 -12.78
N VAL A 331 21.17 -6.36 -11.67
CA VAL A 331 20.70 -6.80 -10.34
C VAL A 331 19.20 -6.53 -10.19
N VAL A 332 18.73 -5.40 -10.74
CA VAL A 332 17.33 -4.97 -10.70
C VAL A 332 16.84 -4.57 -12.09
N THR A 333 15.52 -4.61 -12.28
CA THR A 333 14.84 -3.96 -13.40
C THR A 333 14.06 -2.78 -12.85
N THR A 334 14.23 -1.60 -13.44
CA THR A 334 13.57 -0.37 -12.98
C THR A 334 12.68 0.20 -14.07
N ARG A 335 11.55 0.80 -13.67
CA ARG A 335 10.73 1.67 -14.53
C ARG A 335 10.39 2.94 -13.76
N LEU A 336 10.27 4.05 -14.46
CA LEU A 336 9.87 5.33 -13.92
C LEU A 336 8.55 5.71 -14.59
N GLU A 337 7.55 6.09 -13.79
CA GLU A 337 6.27 6.59 -14.27
C GLU A 337 6.23 8.09 -13.94
N GLU A 338 6.00 8.92 -14.96
CA GLU A 338 5.94 10.39 -14.85
C GLU A 338 4.50 10.89 -14.65
#